data_AF-F9ER15-F1
#
_entry.id   AF-F9ER15-F1
#
_cell.length_a   1.000
_cell.length_b   1.000
_cell.length_c   1.000
_cell.angle_alpha   90.00
_cell.angle_beta   90.00
_cell.angle_gamma   90.00
#
_symmetry.space_group_name_H-M   'P 1'
#
loop_
_entity.id
_entity.type
_entity.pdbx_description
1 polymer ?
#
loop_
_entity_poly.entity_id
_entity_poly.type
_entity_poly.pdbx_seq_one_letter_code
_entity_poly.pdbx_strand_id
1 'polypeptide(L)'
;MDSSKIFKKLKLAQEVYDENFLNKEFLYIYEEKGEIKKFLITFKKQNFLHLTGVKYNSKDNMSPLDFYRAVKENRLSLSEKILMILQILN
;
A
#
# COMPACT_ATOMS: atom_id res chain seq x y z
N MET A 1 -13.26 -15.55 -0.90
CA MET A 1 -13.65 -14.21 -0.41
C MET A 1 -14.11 -13.41 -1.61
N ASP A 2 -15.27 -12.75 -1.54
CA ASP A 2 -15.85 -12.03 -2.69
C ASP A 2 -14.92 -10.89 -3.17
N SER A 3 -14.52 -10.93 -4.44
CA SER A 3 -13.61 -9.96 -5.07
C SER A 3 -14.17 -8.54 -4.97
N SER A 4 -15.49 -8.37 -5.02
CA SER A 4 -16.16 -7.06 -4.83
C SER A 4 -15.88 -6.47 -3.45
N LYS A 5 -15.90 -7.30 -2.39
CA LYS A 5 -15.60 -6.86 -1.02
C LYS A 5 -14.13 -6.48 -0.84
N ILE A 6 -13.21 -7.20 -1.48
CA ILE A 6 -11.78 -6.88 -1.47
C ILE A 6 -11.55 -5.53 -2.15
N PHE A 7 -12.16 -5.31 -3.31
CA PHE A 7 -11.99 -4.08 -4.06
C PHE A 7 -12.45 -2.85 -3.25
N LYS A 8 -13.62 -2.95 -2.61
CA LYS A 8 -14.13 -1.88 -1.73
C LYS A 8 -13.16 -1.56 -0.59
N LYS A 9 -12.55 -2.57 0.04
CA LYS A 9 -11.54 -2.35 1.09
C LYS A 9 -10.28 -1.67 0.55
N LEU A 10 -9.81 -2.06 -0.64
CA LEU A 10 -8.66 -1.41 -1.28
C LEU A 10 -8.93 0.06 -1.62
N LYS A 11 -10.15 0.40 -2.05
CA LYS A 11 -10.56 1.79 -2.29
C LYS A 11 -10.53 2.62 -1.01
N LEU A 12 -11.15 2.11 0.06
CA LEU A 12 -11.12 2.77 1.37
C LEU A 12 -9.68 2.93 1.88
N ALA A 13 -8.83 1.90 1.73
CA ALA A 13 -7.43 2.00 2.10
C ALA A 13 -6.67 3.05 1.26
N GLN A 14 -6.99 3.18 -0.03
CA GLN A 14 -6.41 4.21 -0.89
C GLN A 14 -6.86 5.62 -0.49
N GLU A 15 -8.12 5.80 -0.10
CA GLU A 15 -8.64 7.08 0.41
C GLU A 15 -7.91 7.49 1.70
N VAL A 16 -7.83 6.58 2.66
CA VAL A 16 -7.05 6.80 3.91
C VAL A 16 -5.58 7.09 3.60
N TYR A 17 -4.99 6.39 2.63
CA TYR A 17 -3.61 6.62 2.21
C TYR A 17 -3.41 8.01 1.60
N ASP A 18 -4.30 8.43 0.69
CA ASP A 18 -4.26 9.73 0.02
C ASP A 18 -4.37 10.87 1.04
N GLU A 19 -5.26 10.73 2.03
CA GLU A 19 -5.50 11.74 3.04
C GLU A 19 -4.41 11.81 4.11
N ASN A 20 -3.88 10.66 4.53
CA ASN A 20 -3.06 10.56 5.73
C ASN A 20 -1.56 10.39 5.47
N PHE A 21 -1.17 9.85 4.32
CA PHE A 21 0.23 9.48 4.05
C PHE A 21 0.80 10.14 2.80
N LEU A 22 0.03 10.23 1.71
CA LEU A 22 0.54 10.64 0.41
C LEU A 22 1.19 12.04 0.47
N ASN A 23 2.46 12.11 0.06
CA ASN A 23 3.31 13.30 0.07
C ASN A 23 3.51 13.93 1.45
N LYS A 24 3.13 13.27 2.54
CA LYS A 24 3.49 13.68 3.89
C LYS A 24 4.85 13.12 4.27
N GLU A 25 5.58 13.90 5.06
CA GLU A 25 6.87 13.52 5.61
C GLU A 25 6.70 12.98 7.03
N PHE A 26 7.38 11.89 7.32
CA PHE A 26 7.37 11.23 8.62
C PHE A 26 8.79 11.10 9.13
N LEU A 27 9.02 11.56 10.36
CA LEU A 27 10.25 11.33 11.09
C LEU A 27 10.15 10.01 11.85
N TYR A 28 10.97 9.05 11.47
CA TYR A 28 11.15 7.82 12.21
C TYR A 28 12.34 7.97 13.13
N ILE A 29 12.14 7.69 14.41
CA ILE A 29 13.17 7.67 15.43
C ILE A 29 13.16 6.26 16.02
N TYR A 30 14.32 5.63 16.10
CA TYR A 30 14.47 4.27 16.60
C TYR A 30 15.82 4.10 17.30
N GLU A 31 15.92 3.09 18.15
CA GLU A 31 17.17 2.73 18.80
C GLU A 31 17.78 1.50 18.13
N GLU A 32 19.08 1.56 17.82
CA GLU A 32 19.84 0.42 17.34
C GLU A 32 21.14 0.30 18.13
N LYS A 33 21.28 -0.79 18.90
CA LYS A 33 22.46 -1.08 19.73
C LYS A 33 22.84 0.05 20.70
N GLY A 34 21.85 0.70 21.33
CA GLY A 34 22.08 1.81 22.27
C GLY A 34 22.23 3.18 21.62
N GLU A 35 22.24 3.27 20.29
CA GLU A 35 22.29 4.55 19.56
C GLU A 35 20.91 4.95 19.05
N ILE A 36 20.50 6.19 19.32
CA ILE A 36 19.28 6.77 18.75
C ILE A 36 19.54 7.20 17.31
N LYS A 37 18.84 6.58 16.38
CA LYS A 37 18.89 6.86 14.95
C LYS A 37 17.58 7.49 14.50
N LYS A 38 17.68 8.24 13.40
CA LYS A 38 16.50 8.85 12.77
C LYS A 38 16.61 8.83 11.26
N PHE A 39 15.47 8.71 10.59
CA PHE A 39 15.37 8.96 9.16
C PHE A 39 14.03 9.62 8.82
N LEU A 40 14.03 10.37 7.74
CA LEU A 40 12.82 10.96 7.17
C LEU A 40 12.36 10.09 6.00
N ILE A 41 11.05 9.86 5.92
CA ILE A 41 10.43 9.20 4.78
C ILE A 41 9.29 10.05 4.26
N THR A 42 9.18 10.15 2.94
CA THR A 42 8.02 10.71 2.27
C THR A 42 7.30 9.59 1.52
N PHE A 43 6.04 9.35 1.86
CA PHE A 43 5.24 8.35 1.17
C PHE A 43 4.80 8.86 -0.21
N LYS A 44 5.09 8.09 -1.25
CA LYS A 44 4.71 8.33 -2.65
C LYS A 44 3.74 7.25 -3.12
N LYS A 45 3.00 7.53 -4.19
CA LYS A 45 2.00 6.60 -4.77
C LYS A 45 2.49 5.15 -4.90
N GLN A 46 3.72 4.95 -5.39
CA GLN A 46 4.34 3.62 -5.50
C GLN A 46 4.52 2.86 -4.16
N ASN A 47 4.56 3.54 -3.02
CA ASN A 47 4.63 2.89 -1.71
C ASN A 47 3.31 2.23 -1.31
N PHE A 48 2.18 2.64 -1.89
CA PHE A 48 0.85 2.13 -1.51
C PHE A 48 0.76 0.60 -1.63
N LEU A 49 1.22 0.02 -2.75
CA LEU A 49 1.20 -1.42 -2.96
C LEU A 49 1.84 -2.19 -1.80
N HIS A 50 3.01 -1.75 -1.34
CA HIS A 50 3.76 -2.39 -0.28
C HIS A 50 3.01 -2.36 1.07
N LEU A 51 2.23 -1.33 1.33
CA LEU A 51 1.42 -1.19 2.56
C LEU A 51 0.14 -2.04 2.54
N THR A 52 -0.38 -2.34 1.34
CA THR A 52 -1.58 -3.19 1.21
C THR A 52 -1.30 -4.68 1.43
N GLY A 53 -0.04 -5.10 1.33
CA GLY A 53 0.37 -6.51 1.39
C GLY A 53 -0.10 -7.35 0.19
N VAL A 54 -0.68 -6.73 -0.83
CA VAL A 54 -1.14 -7.41 -2.05
C VAL A 54 0.06 -7.97 -2.82
N LYS A 55 0.03 -9.27 -3.11
CA LYS A 55 1.02 -9.93 -3.97
C LYS A 55 0.43 -10.17 -5.35
N TYR A 56 1.12 -9.71 -6.37
CA TYR A 56 0.82 -10.01 -7.77
C TYR A 56 1.63 -11.21 -8.24
N ASN A 57 1.07 -11.97 -9.19
CA ASN A 57 1.85 -12.95 -9.90
C ASN A 57 2.87 -12.23 -10.79
N SER A 58 4.10 -12.73 -10.83
CA SER A 58 5.20 -12.15 -11.63
C SER A 58 4.90 -12.05 -13.14
N LYS A 59 3.85 -12.71 -13.63
CA LYS A 59 3.40 -12.65 -15.02
C LYS A 59 2.62 -11.37 -15.36
N ASP A 60 2.06 -10.69 -14.36
CA ASP A 60 1.19 -9.53 -14.58
C ASP A 60 1.97 -8.22 -14.76
N ASN A 61 3.30 -8.21 -14.52
CA ASN A 61 4.22 -7.08 -14.71
C ASN A 61 3.70 -5.70 -14.21
N MET A 62 2.79 -5.68 -13.24
CA MET A 62 2.17 -4.45 -12.76
C MET A 62 3.15 -3.71 -11.86
N SER A 63 3.50 -2.47 -12.25
CA SER A 63 4.33 -1.62 -11.40
C SER A 63 3.53 -1.14 -10.18
N PRO A 64 4.19 -0.84 -9.04
CA PRO A 64 3.51 -0.30 -7.87
C PRO A 64 2.74 1.01 -8.14
N LEU A 65 3.23 1.82 -9.07
CA LEU A 65 2.56 3.05 -9.49
C LEU A 65 1.29 2.74 -10.31
N ASP A 66 1.36 1.76 -11.21
CA ASP A 66 0.22 1.34 -12.02
C ASP A 66 -0.84 0.64 -11.17
N PHE A 67 -0.42 -0.12 -10.15
CA PHE A 67 -1.34 -0.66 -9.14
C PHE A 67 -2.15 0.44 -8.47
N TYR A 68 -1.47 1.48 -7.97
CA TYR A 68 -2.14 2.61 -7.34
C TYR A 68 -3.13 3.29 -8.31
N ARG A 69 -2.74 3.50 -9.58
CA ARG A 69 -3.64 4.07 -10.61
C ARG A 69 -4.83 3.16 -10.90
N ALA A 70 -4.61 1.85 -11.02
CA ALA A 70 -5.65 0.89 -11.33
C ALA A 70 -6.70 0.78 -10.21
N VAL A 71 -6.30 0.87 -8.93
CA VAL A 71 -7.25 0.99 -7.81
C VAL A 71 -8.04 2.29 -7.93
N LYS A 72 -7.37 3.41 -8.25
CA LYS A 72 -8.02 4.72 -8.36
C LYS A 72 -9.05 4.77 -9.49
N GLU A 73 -8.72 4.19 -10.63
CA GLU A 73 -9.52 4.19 -11.86
C GLU A 73 -10.50 3.02 -11.98
N ASN A 74 -10.60 2.16 -10.96
CA ASN A 74 -11.43 0.95 -10.98
C ASN A 74 -11.08 -0.04 -12.11
N ARG A 75 -9.80 -0.12 -12.48
CA ARG A 75 -9.27 -0.99 -13.55
C ARG A 75 -8.59 -2.25 -13.04
N LEU A 76 -8.63 -2.49 -11.74
CA LEU A 76 -7.98 -3.64 -11.14
C LEU A 76 -8.85 -4.89 -11.30
N SER A 77 -8.43 -5.84 -12.14
CA SER A 77 -9.03 -7.17 -12.14
C SER A 77 -8.50 -7.97 -10.95
N LEU A 78 -9.31 -8.07 -9.90
CA LEU A 78 -8.98 -8.92 -8.77
C LEU A 78 -9.25 -10.38 -9.18
N SER A 79 -8.28 -11.02 -9.85
CA SER A 79 -8.29 -12.48 -9.94
C SER A 79 -8.18 -13.05 -8.52
N GLU A 80 -8.75 -14.23 -8.27
CA GLU A 80 -9.03 -14.82 -6.95
C GLU A 80 -7.81 -14.98 -6.01
N LYS A 81 -6.59 -14.64 -6.48
CA LYS A 81 -5.31 -14.89 -5.81
C LYS A 81 -4.71 -13.64 -5.14
N ILE A 82 -5.52 -12.65 -4.80
CA ILE A 82 -5.06 -11.52 -3.98
C ILE A 82 -5.17 -11.89 -2.52
N LEU A 83 -4.03 -12.31 -1.96
CA LEU A 83 -3.87 -12.47 -0.52
C LEU A 83 -3.54 -11.09 0.07
N MET A 84 -4.52 -10.46 0.69
CA MET A 84 -4.37 -9.18 1.36
C MET A 84 -3.96 -9.45 2.81
N ILE A 85 -2.69 -9.26 3.14
CA ILE A 85 -2.24 -9.22 4.54
C ILE A 85 -2.20 -7.74 4.91
N LEU A 86 -3.29 -7.23 5.50
CA LEU A 86 -3.30 -5.90 6.10
C LEU A 86 -2.28 -5.87 7.24
N GLN A 87 -1.17 -5.16 7.06
CA GLN A 87 -0.25 -4.78 8.14
C GLN A 87 -0.41 -3.31 8.52
N ILE A 88 -1.57 -2.72 8.25
CA ILE A 88 -1.86 -1.35 8.70
C ILE A 88 -2.41 -1.45 10.12
N LEU A 89 -1.46 -1.40 11.07
CA LEU A 89 -1.63 -0.99 12.47
C LEU A 89 -2.46 -1.93 13.34
N ASN A 90 -1.76 -2.81 14.08
CA ASN A 90 -2.19 -3.20 15.42
C ASN A 90 -1.80 -2.11 16.41
#